data_AF-A0A4U5QWI8-F1
#
_entry.id   AF-A0A4U5QWI8-F1
#
_cell.length_a   1.000
_cell.length_b   1.000
_cell.length_c   1.000
_cell.angle_alpha   90.00
_cell.angle_beta   90.00
_cell.angle_gamma   90.00
#
_symmetry.space_group_name_H-M   'P 1'
#
loop_
_entity.id
_entity.type
_entity.pdbx_description
1 polymer ?
#
loop_
_entity_poly.entity_id
_entity_poly.type
_entity_poly.pdbx_seq_one_letter_code
_entity_poly.pdbx_strand_id
1 'polypeptide(L)'
;METERVQNIASTFEDTIPEAFIRSEHEQPAITTVHGVNLDVPVIDVSDPDEEKITRLIADASREWGMFQIVNHGIPSEVISKFQSVGRAFFELPQVEKELYAKPPGAKSIEGYGTFLQKEVEGKKGWVDHLFHRIWPPPAINYRFWPKNPPLYREANEEYVKYLHGVVDKLFKSLSLDLGLEEHELKEAVGGDELTYLSK
;
A
#
# COMPACT_ATOMS: atom_id res chain seq x y z
N MET A 1 -23.14 15.16 9.32
CA MET A 1 -22.83 14.08 10.28
C MET A 1 -21.33 13.97 10.35
N GLU A 2 -20.77 13.97 11.55
CA GLU A 2 -19.36 13.69 11.80
C GLU A 2 -19.05 12.27 11.30
N THR A 3 -17.92 12.08 10.63
CA THR A 3 -17.53 10.76 10.14
C THR A 3 -16.94 9.98 11.29
N GLU A 4 -17.65 8.94 11.74
CA GLU A 4 -17.14 8.04 12.78
C GLU A 4 -16.00 7.18 12.22
N ARG A 5 -14.91 7.05 12.99
CA ARG A 5 -13.69 6.33 12.61
C ARG A 5 -13.76 4.88 13.09
N VAL A 6 -13.23 3.95 12.28
CA VAL A 6 -13.29 2.51 12.60
C VAL A 6 -12.54 2.21 13.89
N GLN A 7 -11.41 2.86 14.16
CA GLN A 7 -10.67 2.67 15.41
C GLN A 7 -11.49 3.07 16.64
N ASN A 8 -12.31 4.11 16.55
CA ASN A 8 -13.19 4.52 17.65
C ASN A 8 -14.32 3.52 17.85
N ILE A 9 -14.97 3.08 16.76
CA ILE A 9 -16.00 2.03 16.80
C ILE A 9 -15.41 0.76 17.44
N ALA A 10 -14.20 0.38 17.02
CA ALA A 10 -13.51 -0.80 17.51
C ALA A 10 -13.21 -0.76 19.02
N SER A 11 -13.11 0.44 19.60
CA SER A 11 -12.85 0.62 21.03
C SER A 11 -14.10 0.61 21.91
N THR A 12 -15.30 0.68 21.31
CA THR A 12 -16.56 0.86 22.06
C THR A 12 -17.59 -0.24 21.85
N PHE A 13 -17.45 -1.09 20.82
CA PHE A 13 -18.41 -2.18 20.57
C PHE A 13 -18.14 -3.40 21.45
N GLU A 14 -19.20 -4.05 21.95
CA GLU A 14 -19.10 -5.21 22.85
C GLU A 14 -19.23 -6.54 22.09
N ASP A 15 -20.34 -6.75 21.37
CA ASP A 15 -20.65 -8.06 20.78
C ASP A 15 -20.76 -8.08 19.25
N THR A 16 -21.19 -6.98 18.62
CA THR A 16 -21.45 -6.93 17.18
C THR A 16 -21.00 -5.63 16.54
N ILE A 17 -20.38 -5.72 15.36
CA ILE A 17 -20.05 -4.55 14.54
C ILE A 17 -21.31 -3.96 13.89
N PRO A 18 -21.33 -2.65 13.56
CA PRO A 18 -22.48 -2.05 12.87
C PRO A 18 -22.78 -2.73 11.52
N GLU A 19 -24.06 -2.80 11.15
CA GLU A 19 -24.55 -3.48 9.93
C GLU A 19 -23.86 -3.01 8.63
N ALA A 20 -23.43 -1.75 8.60
CA ALA A 20 -22.70 -1.17 7.48
C ALA A 20 -21.36 -1.87 7.19
N PHE A 21 -20.78 -2.59 8.16
CA PHE A 21 -19.51 -3.32 8.04
C PHE A 21 -19.70 -4.84 7.89
N ILE A 22 -20.92 -5.35 8.07
CA ILE A 22 -21.23 -6.77 7.91
C ILE A 22 -21.34 -7.08 6.41
N ARG A 23 -20.42 -7.90 5.89
CA ARG A 23 -20.41 -8.35 4.49
C ARG A 23 -21.64 -9.20 4.16
N SER A 24 -22.07 -9.18 2.90
CA SER A 24 -23.13 -10.09 2.43
C SER A 24 -22.66 -11.55 2.61
N GLU A 25 -23.59 -12.50 2.71
CA GLU A 25 -23.24 -13.93 2.88
C GLU A 25 -22.28 -14.46 1.79
N HIS A 26 -22.29 -13.84 0.61
CA HIS A 26 -21.46 -14.24 -0.53
C HIS A 26 -20.03 -13.66 -0.45
N GLU A 27 -19.83 -12.60 0.33
CA GLU A 27 -18.53 -11.94 0.57
C GLU A 27 -17.92 -12.29 1.94
N GLN A 28 -18.72 -12.84 2.85
CA GLN A 28 -18.19 -13.40 4.09
C GLN A 28 -17.17 -14.50 3.75
N PRO A 29 -16.15 -14.73 4.59
CA PRO A 29 -15.19 -15.80 4.37
C PRO A 29 -15.90 -17.16 4.40
N ALA A 30 -16.52 -17.52 3.28
CA ALA A 30 -16.99 -18.83 2.98
C ALA A 30 -15.77 -19.70 2.70
N ILE A 31 -15.90 -20.97 3.05
CA ILE A 31 -15.00 -22.06 2.70
C ILE A 31 -14.41 -21.81 1.31
N THR A 32 -13.08 -21.70 1.23
CA THR A 32 -12.34 -21.47 -0.02
C THR A 32 -12.88 -22.37 -1.13
N THR A 33 -13.02 -21.85 -2.35
CA THR A 33 -13.40 -22.69 -3.51
C THR A 33 -12.27 -23.63 -3.94
N VAL A 34 -11.07 -23.48 -3.38
CA VAL A 34 -9.90 -24.31 -3.64
C VAL A 34 -9.78 -25.38 -2.55
N HIS A 35 -9.97 -26.64 -2.94
CA HIS A 35 -9.87 -27.80 -2.05
C HIS A 35 -8.77 -28.77 -2.50
N GLY A 36 -8.05 -29.35 -1.55
CA GLY A 36 -7.08 -30.42 -1.81
C GLY A 36 -5.75 -29.98 -2.43
N VAL A 37 -5.55 -28.68 -2.63
CA VAL A 37 -4.29 -28.10 -3.12
C VAL A 37 -3.86 -27.00 -2.14
N ASN A 38 -2.61 -27.06 -1.68
CA ASN A 38 -2.00 -25.94 -0.98
C ASN A 38 -1.40 -24.99 -2.02
N LEU A 39 -1.99 -23.81 -2.16
CA LEU A 39 -1.52 -22.78 -3.07
C LEU A 39 -0.68 -21.79 -2.26
N ASP A 40 0.64 -21.79 -2.51
CA ASP A 40 1.57 -20.85 -1.90
C ASP A 40 1.92 -19.73 -2.89
N VAL A 41 1.72 -18.48 -2.49
CA VAL A 41 2.08 -17.31 -3.31
C VAL A 41 3.58 -17.35 -3.63
N PRO A 42 4.01 -17.17 -4.89
CA PRO A 42 5.41 -17.25 -5.27
C PRO A 42 6.28 -16.30 -4.47
N VAL A 43 7.46 -16.77 -4.06
CA VAL A 43 8.49 -15.97 -3.36
C VAL A 43 9.74 -15.93 -4.23
N ILE A 44 10.17 -14.72 -4.60
CA ILE A 44 11.28 -14.48 -5.52
C ILE A 44 12.42 -13.82 -4.77
N ASP A 45 13.57 -14.48 -4.74
CA ASP A 45 14.82 -13.87 -4.28
C ASP A 45 15.40 -13.00 -5.39
N VAL A 46 15.37 -11.68 -5.20
CA VAL A 46 15.86 -10.73 -6.21
C VAL A 46 17.33 -10.36 -6.05
N SER A 47 18.05 -11.04 -5.16
CA SER A 47 19.51 -10.92 -4.99
C SER A 47 20.32 -11.96 -5.76
N ASP A 48 19.65 -12.89 -6.45
CA ASP A 48 20.31 -13.86 -7.33
C ASP A 48 21.13 -13.12 -8.41
N PRO A 49 22.41 -13.49 -8.64
CA PRO A 49 23.24 -12.85 -9.66
C PRO A 49 22.75 -13.12 -11.10
N ASP A 50 21.91 -14.12 -11.32
CA ASP A 50 21.31 -14.42 -12.62
C ASP A 50 20.09 -13.52 -12.90
N GLU A 51 20.33 -12.36 -13.54
CA GLU A 51 19.28 -11.40 -13.90
C GLU A 51 18.22 -11.99 -14.86
N GLU A 52 18.60 -12.91 -15.75
CA GLU A 52 17.66 -13.56 -16.66
C GLU A 52 16.70 -14.46 -15.89
N LYS A 53 17.23 -15.23 -14.93
CA LYS A 53 16.41 -16.06 -14.04
C LYS A 53 15.44 -15.22 -13.22
N ILE A 54 15.88 -14.11 -12.62
CA ILE A 54 14.99 -13.22 -11.86
C ILE A 54 13.87 -12.69 -12.77
N THR A 55 14.22 -12.26 -13.98
CA THR A 55 13.25 -11.73 -14.95
C THR A 55 12.20 -12.76 -15.31
N ARG A 56 12.61 -14.01 -15.60
CA ARG A 56 11.68 -15.12 -15.87
C ARG A 56 10.77 -15.42 -14.68
N LEU A 57 11.31 -15.47 -13.46
CA LEU A 57 10.51 -15.74 -12.26
C LEU A 57 9.46 -14.65 -12.00
N ILE A 58 9.83 -13.38 -12.18
CA ILE A 58 8.88 -12.26 -12.04
C ILE A 58 7.79 -12.36 -13.11
N ALA A 59 8.17 -12.61 -14.36
CA ALA A 59 7.24 -12.74 -15.47
C ALA A 59 6.24 -13.88 -15.28
N ASP A 60 6.73 -15.07 -14.94
CA ASP A 60 5.90 -16.26 -14.72
C ASP A 60 4.93 -16.02 -13.57
N ALA A 61 5.41 -15.48 -12.44
CA ALA A 61 4.54 -15.15 -11.31
C ALA A 61 3.50 -14.06 -11.67
N SER A 62 3.89 -13.04 -12.43
CA SER A 62 2.95 -12.02 -12.94
C SER A 62 1.88 -12.61 -13.86
N ARG A 63 2.23 -13.56 -14.73
CA ARG A 63 1.33 -14.17 -15.70
C ARG A 63 0.38 -15.18 -15.07
N GLU A 64 0.89 -16.03 -14.18
CA GLU A 64 0.15 -17.14 -13.58
C GLU A 64 -0.64 -16.72 -12.33
N TRP A 65 -0.06 -15.85 -11.50
CA TRP A 65 -0.65 -15.45 -10.22
C TRP A 65 -1.17 -14.01 -10.20
N GLY A 66 -0.54 -13.11 -10.96
CA GLY A 66 -0.79 -11.67 -10.85
C GLY A 66 -0.29 -11.04 -9.54
N MET A 67 0.33 -11.83 -8.65
CA MET A 67 0.97 -11.37 -7.43
C MET A 67 2.11 -12.32 -7.00
N PHE A 68 3.09 -11.77 -6.28
CA PHE A 68 4.20 -12.51 -5.70
C PHE A 68 4.82 -11.72 -4.54
N GLN A 69 5.65 -12.38 -3.75
CA GLN A 69 6.50 -11.77 -2.73
C GLN A 69 7.93 -11.68 -3.25
N ILE A 70 8.64 -10.61 -2.89
CA ILE A 70 10.08 -10.48 -3.15
C ILE A 70 10.84 -10.49 -1.83
N VAL A 71 12.00 -11.14 -1.82
CA VAL A 71 12.93 -11.16 -0.68
C VAL A 71 14.32 -10.71 -1.15
N ASN A 72 15.15 -10.29 -0.21
CA ASN A 72 16.49 -9.72 -0.49
C ASN A 72 16.44 -8.55 -1.49
N HIS A 73 15.39 -7.72 -1.40
CA HIS A 73 15.10 -6.57 -2.27
C HIS A 73 16.01 -5.35 -2.06
N GLY A 74 17.00 -5.44 -1.18
CA GLY A 74 18.00 -4.38 -0.97
C GLY A 74 17.54 -3.18 -0.14
N ILE A 75 16.31 -3.18 0.39
CA ILE A 75 15.85 -2.17 1.36
C ILE A 75 16.31 -2.63 2.75
N PRO A 76 17.11 -1.84 3.49
CA PRO A 76 17.54 -2.22 4.83
C PRO A 76 16.36 -2.46 5.77
N SER A 77 16.45 -3.50 6.61
CA SER A 77 15.40 -3.85 7.57
C SER A 77 15.15 -2.73 8.59
N GLU A 78 16.18 -1.96 8.94
CA GLU A 78 16.07 -0.79 9.82
C GLU A 78 15.23 0.33 9.20
N VAL A 79 15.35 0.57 7.89
CA VAL A 79 14.55 1.58 7.15
C VAL A 79 13.09 1.18 7.15
N ILE A 80 12.78 -0.10 6.86
CA ILE A 80 11.41 -0.63 6.92
C ILE A 80 10.85 -0.53 8.34
N SER A 81 11.63 -0.95 9.34
CA SER A 81 11.21 -0.93 10.74
C SER A 81 10.91 0.49 11.22
N LYS A 82 11.76 1.47 10.85
CA LYS A 82 11.57 2.88 11.15
C LYS A 82 10.30 3.42 10.49
N PHE A 83 10.11 3.16 9.19
CA PHE A 83 8.91 3.53 8.44
C PHE A 83 7.63 2.97 9.09
N GLN A 84 7.62 1.68 9.44
CA GLN A 84 6.49 1.04 10.13
C GLN A 84 6.27 1.64 11.52
N SER A 85 7.34 1.93 12.27
CA SER A 85 7.23 2.48 13.63
C SER A 85 6.59 3.87 13.66
N VAL A 86 6.95 4.76 12.72
CA VAL A 86 6.37 6.10 12.65
C VAL A 86 4.92 6.08 12.17
N GLY A 87 4.57 5.13 11.28
CA GLY A 87 3.20 4.89 10.88
C GLY A 87 2.35 4.41 12.05
N ARG A 88 2.83 3.42 12.80
CA ARG A 88 2.17 2.92 14.02
C ARG A 88 1.97 4.04 15.04
N ALA A 89 3.03 4.79 15.34
CA ALA A 89 2.98 5.88 16.30
C ALA A 89 1.96 6.95 15.91
N PHE A 90 1.79 7.25 14.60
CA PHE A 90 0.72 8.14 14.14
C PHE A 90 -0.69 7.59 14.47
N PHE A 91 -0.96 6.31 14.22
CA PHE A 91 -2.28 5.71 14.50
C PHE A 91 -2.57 5.53 15.99
N GLU A 92 -1.54 5.48 16.84
CA GLU A 92 -1.63 5.48 18.30
C GLU A 92 -1.92 6.88 18.89
N LEU A 93 -1.82 7.96 18.10
CA LEU A 93 -2.15 9.30 18.57
C LEU A 93 -3.64 9.45 18.92
N PRO A 94 -3.97 10.41 19.82
CA PRO A 94 -5.34 10.83 20.05
C PRO A 94 -6.07 11.17 18.76
N GLN A 95 -7.38 10.87 18.68
CA GLN A 95 -8.18 11.10 17.48
C GLN A 95 -8.06 12.54 16.96
N VAL A 96 -8.09 13.51 17.86
CA VAL A 96 -7.99 14.95 17.54
C VAL A 96 -6.71 15.32 16.79
N GLU A 97 -5.60 14.60 17.02
CA GLU A 97 -4.34 14.84 16.31
C GLU A 97 -4.36 14.23 14.91
N LYS A 98 -4.99 13.06 14.75
CA LYS A 98 -5.15 12.40 13.44
C LYS A 98 -6.09 13.18 12.53
N GLU A 99 -7.15 13.77 13.08
CA GLU A 99 -8.11 14.60 12.33
C GLU A 99 -7.49 15.87 11.71
N LEU A 100 -6.33 16.34 12.20
CA LEU A 100 -5.59 17.45 11.58
C LEU A 100 -5.18 17.14 10.14
N TYR A 101 -5.04 15.85 9.81
CA TYR A 101 -4.65 15.34 8.49
C TYR A 101 -5.84 14.79 7.72
N ALA A 102 -7.08 14.95 8.22
CA ALA A 102 -8.26 14.39 7.59
C ALA A 102 -8.44 14.89 6.15
N LYS A 103 -8.86 13.98 5.27
CA LYS A 103 -9.24 14.34 3.90
C LYS A 103 -10.40 15.35 3.95
N PRO A 104 -10.25 16.54 3.34
CA PRO A 104 -11.31 17.54 3.36
C PRO A 104 -12.59 17.03 2.67
N PRO A 105 -13.80 17.37 3.17
CA PRO A 105 -15.05 17.05 2.50
C PRO A 105 -15.08 17.59 1.07
N GLY A 106 -15.49 16.76 0.11
CA GLY A 106 -15.55 17.15 -1.31
C GLY A 106 -14.18 17.32 -1.99
N ALA A 107 -13.07 16.99 -1.32
CA ALA A 107 -11.75 17.01 -1.96
C ALA A 107 -11.70 16.00 -3.11
N LYS A 108 -11.14 16.45 -4.25
CA LYS A 108 -10.86 15.57 -5.40
C LYS A 108 -9.64 14.68 -5.17
N SER A 109 -8.72 15.10 -4.30
CA SER A 109 -7.57 14.27 -3.90
C SER A 109 -8.01 13.15 -2.97
N ILE A 110 -7.37 11.99 -3.11
CA ILE A 110 -7.55 10.85 -2.21
C ILE A 110 -6.69 10.95 -0.94
N GLU A 111 -5.83 11.97 -0.85
CA GLU A 111 -4.90 12.15 0.26
C GLU A 111 -5.58 12.63 1.55
N GLY A 112 -4.99 12.24 2.67
CA GLY A 112 -5.42 12.53 4.02
C GLY A 112 -5.85 11.29 4.81
N TYR A 113 -6.09 11.52 6.09
CA TYR A 113 -6.60 10.55 7.02
C TYR A 113 -8.10 10.31 6.77
N GLY A 114 -8.49 9.04 6.65
CA GLY A 114 -9.76 8.60 6.11
C GLY A 114 -10.23 7.28 6.70
N THR A 115 -11.51 6.97 6.56
CA THR A 115 -12.12 5.67 6.94
C THR A 115 -12.91 5.06 5.78
N PHE A 116 -12.98 5.76 4.63
CA PHE A 116 -13.79 5.38 3.48
C PHE A 116 -12.93 5.16 2.24
N LEU A 117 -12.95 3.94 1.72
CA LEU A 117 -12.50 3.60 0.39
C LEU A 117 -13.73 3.58 -0.52
N GLN A 118 -13.69 4.29 -1.65
CA GLN A 118 -14.83 4.48 -2.56
C GLN A 118 -15.37 3.20 -3.22
N LYS A 119 -14.78 2.03 -2.96
CA LYS A 119 -14.99 0.78 -3.70
C LYS A 119 -15.92 -0.23 -3.02
N GLU A 120 -16.58 0.14 -1.93
CA GLU A 120 -17.40 -0.82 -1.20
C GLU A 120 -18.75 -1.05 -1.88
N VAL A 121 -19.03 -2.32 -2.17
CA VAL A 121 -20.24 -2.79 -2.87
C VAL A 121 -21.45 -2.61 -1.96
N GLU A 122 -22.63 -2.33 -2.56
CA GLU A 122 -23.92 -2.26 -1.83
C GLU A 122 -23.96 -1.25 -0.66
N GLY A 123 -23.12 -0.21 -0.69
CA GLY A 123 -23.09 0.80 0.38
C GLY A 123 -22.48 0.29 1.70
N LYS A 124 -21.78 -0.85 1.66
CA LYS A 124 -20.98 -1.35 2.77
C LYS A 124 -19.77 -0.44 3.04
N LYS A 125 -19.10 -0.67 4.17
CA LYS A 125 -17.92 0.07 4.62
C LYS A 125 -16.81 -0.90 4.94
N GLY A 126 -15.58 -0.56 4.55
CA GLY A 126 -14.39 -1.30 4.94
C GLY A 126 -14.09 -1.08 6.43
N TRP A 127 -13.67 -2.14 7.12
CA TRP A 127 -13.20 -2.05 8.51
C TRP A 127 -11.76 -1.55 8.56
N VAL A 128 -11.54 -0.29 8.14
CA VAL A 128 -10.20 0.28 8.01
C VAL A 128 -10.22 1.81 8.20
N ASP A 129 -9.29 2.31 9.00
CA ASP A 129 -8.83 3.69 8.91
C ASP A 129 -7.49 3.72 8.15
N HIS A 130 -7.27 4.76 7.36
CA HIS A 130 -6.08 4.90 6.50
C HIS A 130 -5.54 6.33 6.51
N LEU A 131 -4.26 6.46 6.15
CA LEU A 131 -3.63 7.74 5.84
C LEU A 131 -2.97 7.63 4.47
N PHE A 132 -3.56 8.27 3.47
CA PHE A 132 -3.03 8.28 2.11
C PHE A 132 -2.29 9.57 1.83
N HIS A 133 -1.07 9.51 1.33
CA HIS A 133 -0.31 10.70 0.94
C HIS A 133 0.78 10.35 -0.06
N ARG A 134 1.01 11.25 -1.03
CA ARG A 134 2.05 11.04 -2.05
C ARG A 134 3.42 11.16 -1.42
N ILE A 135 4.31 10.26 -1.82
CA ILE A 135 5.70 10.19 -1.35
C ILE A 135 6.73 10.40 -2.46
N TRP A 136 6.29 10.42 -3.72
CA TRP A 136 7.09 10.73 -4.90
C TRP A 136 6.18 11.13 -6.09
N PRO A 137 6.64 11.97 -7.04
CA PRO A 137 7.88 12.77 -7.04
C PRO A 137 7.80 14.00 -6.13
N PRO A 138 8.93 14.64 -5.76
CA PRO A 138 8.94 15.77 -4.83
C PRO A 138 7.97 16.92 -5.18
N PRO A 139 7.79 17.32 -6.46
CA PRO A 139 6.80 18.33 -6.83
C PRO A 139 5.35 17.91 -6.61
N ALA A 140 5.06 16.60 -6.58
CA ALA A 140 3.73 16.05 -6.35
C ALA A 140 3.41 15.87 -4.85
N ILE A 141 4.39 16.00 -3.95
CA ILE A 141 4.19 15.78 -2.52
C ILE A 141 3.42 16.95 -1.91
N ASN A 142 2.29 16.63 -1.28
CA ASN A 142 1.53 17.57 -0.48
C ASN A 142 1.79 17.37 1.02
N TYR A 143 2.80 18.08 1.54
CA TYR A 143 3.21 18.00 2.95
C TYR A 143 2.13 18.38 3.97
N ARG A 144 0.99 18.95 3.54
CA ARG A 144 -0.17 19.15 4.42
C ARG A 144 -0.68 17.83 5.01
N PHE A 145 -0.58 16.74 4.24
CA PHE A 145 -1.05 15.41 4.65
C PHE A 145 0.03 14.55 5.30
N TRP A 146 1.23 15.11 5.53
CA TRP A 146 2.32 14.42 6.22
C TRP A 146 2.28 14.75 7.72
N PRO A 147 2.11 13.74 8.59
CA PRO A 147 2.22 13.90 10.03
C PRO A 147 3.48 14.64 10.48
N LYS A 148 3.28 15.66 11.31
CA LYS A 148 4.35 16.34 12.07
C LYS A 148 4.64 15.64 13.40
N ASN A 149 3.71 14.83 13.88
CA ASN A 149 3.83 13.96 15.04
C ASN A 149 3.51 12.53 14.55
N PRO A 150 4.44 11.55 14.67
CA PRO A 150 5.78 11.66 15.25
C PRO A 150 6.74 12.53 14.42
N PRO A 151 7.74 13.19 15.03
CA PRO A 151 8.63 14.13 14.33
C PRO A 151 9.50 13.48 13.24
N LEU A 152 9.77 12.18 13.36
CA LEU A 152 10.55 11.40 12.39
C LEU A 152 9.73 10.90 11.20
N TYR A 153 8.42 11.17 11.14
CA TYR A 153 7.55 10.64 10.09
C TYR A 153 8.06 10.99 8.70
N ARG A 154 8.41 12.27 8.49
CA ARG A 154 8.90 12.76 7.20
C ARG A 154 10.20 12.09 6.79
N GLU A 155 11.19 12.12 7.68
CA GLU A 155 12.52 11.55 7.41
C GLU A 155 12.42 10.06 7.07
N ALA A 156 11.62 9.29 7.82
CA ALA A 156 11.44 7.86 7.56
C ALA A 156 10.77 7.57 6.21
N ASN A 157 9.79 8.38 5.79
CA ASN A 157 9.15 8.25 4.48
C ASN A 157 10.12 8.58 3.34
N GLU A 158 10.85 9.70 3.45
CA GLU A 158 11.84 10.12 2.45
C GLU A 158 13.00 9.12 2.35
N GLU A 159 13.43 8.53 3.47
CA GLU A 159 14.46 7.49 3.50
C GLU A 159 13.98 6.20 2.84
N TYR A 160 12.76 5.74 3.15
CA TYR A 160 12.19 4.54 2.52
C TYR A 160 12.05 4.67 0.99
N VAL A 161 11.59 5.83 0.50
CA VAL A 161 11.40 6.08 -0.94
C VAL A 161 12.71 5.96 -1.72
N LYS A 162 13.84 6.41 -1.16
CA LYS A 162 15.15 6.31 -1.83
C LYS A 162 15.49 4.88 -2.23
N TYR A 163 15.17 3.91 -1.37
CA TYR A 163 15.41 2.50 -1.67
C TYR A 163 14.30 1.89 -2.52
N LEU A 164 13.05 2.35 -2.36
CA LEU A 164 11.91 1.87 -3.13
C LEU A 164 12.10 2.04 -4.64
N HIS A 165 12.76 3.12 -5.08
CA HIS A 165 13.09 3.33 -6.50
C HIS A 165 13.81 2.14 -7.12
N GLY A 166 14.86 1.62 -6.48
CA GLY A 166 15.62 0.49 -7.02
C GLY A 166 14.79 -0.78 -7.16
N VAL A 167 13.84 -1.00 -6.24
CA VAL A 167 12.89 -2.12 -6.33
C VAL A 167 11.94 -1.92 -7.51
N VAL A 168 11.34 -0.73 -7.62
CA VAL A 168 10.40 -0.39 -8.70
C VAL A 168 11.07 -0.50 -10.06
N ASP A 169 12.27 0.05 -10.22
CA ASP A 169 13.03 -0.01 -11.47
C ASP A 169 13.35 -1.45 -11.88
N LYS A 170 13.77 -2.30 -10.92
CA LYS A 170 14.03 -3.72 -11.19
C LYS A 170 12.75 -4.44 -11.65
N LEU A 171 11.61 -4.19 -11.00
CA LEU A 171 10.34 -4.81 -11.38
C LEU A 171 9.89 -4.36 -12.78
N PHE A 172 9.92 -3.06 -13.08
CA PHE A 172 9.56 -2.57 -14.41
C PHE A 172 10.51 -3.08 -15.49
N LYS A 173 11.82 -3.12 -15.24
CA LYS A 173 12.81 -3.71 -16.15
C LYS A 173 12.44 -5.15 -16.51
N SER A 174 12.23 -6.00 -15.50
CA SER A 174 11.88 -7.40 -15.73
C SER A 174 10.58 -7.57 -16.52
N LEU A 175 9.55 -6.77 -16.21
CA LEU A 175 8.28 -6.82 -16.94
C LEU A 175 8.38 -6.31 -18.38
N SER A 176 9.17 -5.26 -18.64
CA SER A 176 9.42 -4.78 -20.00
C SER A 176 10.08 -5.87 -20.86
N LEU A 177 11.13 -6.50 -20.32
CA LEU A 177 11.89 -7.52 -21.04
C LEU A 177 11.06 -8.77 -21.35
N ASP A 178 10.18 -9.20 -20.43
CA ASP A 178 9.25 -10.32 -20.70
C ASP A 178 8.29 -10.03 -21.86
N LEU A 179 7.86 -8.77 -21.98
CA LEU A 179 6.98 -8.33 -23.06
C LEU A 179 7.73 -8.13 -24.39
N GLY A 180 9.05 -8.39 -24.43
CA GLY A 180 9.89 -8.15 -25.60
C GLY A 180 10.10 -6.67 -25.91
N LEU A 181 9.98 -5.80 -24.90
CA LEU A 181 10.21 -4.36 -24.99
C LEU A 181 11.63 -4.00 -24.51
N GLU A 182 12.06 -2.78 -24.81
CA GLU A 182 13.27 -2.21 -24.21
C GLU A 182 13.06 -2.02 -22.69
N GLU A 183 14.13 -2.15 -21.90
CA GLU A 183 14.05 -2.28 -20.43
C GLU A 183 13.24 -1.17 -19.71
N HIS A 184 13.22 0.04 -20.26
CA HIS A 184 12.57 1.21 -19.65
C HIS A 184 11.15 1.47 -20.14
N GLU A 185 10.69 0.80 -21.21
CA GLU A 185 9.44 1.12 -21.91
C GLU A 185 8.22 1.09 -20.99
N LEU A 186 8.08 0.06 -20.15
CA LEU A 186 6.93 -0.04 -19.26
C LEU A 186 6.95 1.05 -18.17
N LYS A 187 8.13 1.41 -17.65
CA LYS A 187 8.27 2.49 -16.67
C LYS A 187 7.89 3.83 -17.30
N GLU A 188 8.40 4.13 -18.49
CA GLU A 188 8.06 5.36 -19.23
C GLU A 188 6.56 5.45 -19.53
N ALA A 189 5.94 4.35 -19.96
CA ALA A 189 4.51 4.31 -20.25
C ALA A 189 3.62 4.66 -19.05
N VAL A 190 4.08 4.44 -17.81
CA VAL A 190 3.33 4.76 -16.59
C VAL A 190 3.77 6.07 -15.91
N GLY A 191 4.65 6.85 -16.56
CA GLY A 191 5.07 8.18 -16.09
C GLY A 191 6.57 8.33 -15.85
N GLY A 192 7.39 7.33 -16.14
CA GLY A 192 8.85 7.42 -16.05
C GLY A 192 9.30 7.80 -14.64
N ASP A 193 10.19 8.78 -14.56
CA ASP A 193 10.68 9.32 -13.28
C ASP A 193 9.63 10.18 -12.53
N GLU A 194 8.55 10.58 -13.20
CA GLU A 194 7.41 11.30 -12.62
C GLU A 194 6.30 10.34 -12.14
N LEU A 195 6.50 9.02 -12.24
CA LEU A 195 5.59 8.01 -11.71
C LEU A 195 5.29 8.29 -10.24
N THR A 196 4.03 8.55 -9.90
CA THR A 196 3.67 8.94 -8.54
C THR A 196 3.64 7.72 -7.61
N TYR A 197 4.33 7.79 -6.48
CA TYR A 197 4.20 6.84 -5.39
C TYR A 197 3.24 7.36 -4.32
N LEU A 198 2.33 6.50 -3.88
CA LEU A 198 1.35 6.80 -2.84
C LEU A 198 1.60 5.85 -1.67
N SER A 199 1.89 6.41 -0.49
CA SER A 199 1.84 5.64 0.75
C SER A 199 0.38 5.35 1.06
N LYS A 200 0.07 4.07 1.31
CA LYS A 200 -1.26 3.58 1.64
C LYS A 200 -1.24 2.79 2.93
#